data_AF-A0AB72UCB9-F1
#
_entry.id   AF-A0AB72UCB9-F1
#
_cell.length_a   1.000
_cell.length_b   1.000
_cell.length_c   1.000
_cell.angle_alpha   90.00
_cell.angle_beta   90.00
_cell.angle_gamma   90.00
#
_symmetry.space_group_name_H-M   'P 1'
#
loop_
_entity.id
_entity.type
_entity.pdbx_description
1 polymer ?
#
loop_
_entity_poly.entity_id
_entity_poly.type
_entity_poly.pdbx_seq_one_letter_code
_entity_poly.pdbx_strand_id
1 'polypeptide(L)'
;MPAGGQLPVTARPDRSGPVFSSAHPAIVGEGATDAIDPANFLIGYIGNLGDLIARLQPRGFAETILIAAIWLHYRDGRSFVTRDDIRRLLRRQEHLRMPKNFGRDFHTAITRGYIEPVDEDGGFAATGTGYQWFRDACIK
;
A
#
# COMPACT_ATOMS: atom_id res chain seq x y z
N MET A 1 53.73 22.36 -26.24
CA MET A 1 52.62 23.27 -25.89
C MET A 1 52.39 24.21 -27.06
N PRO A 2 51.39 23.93 -27.90
CA PRO A 2 50.43 24.97 -28.27
C PRO A 2 48.98 24.48 -28.15
N ALA A 3 48.11 25.43 -27.82
CA ALA A 3 46.68 25.31 -27.62
C ALA A 3 45.91 25.84 -28.85
N GLY A 4 44.67 25.37 -29.03
CA GLY A 4 43.67 25.89 -29.98
C GLY A 4 43.49 24.99 -31.20
N GLY A 5 42.38 24.28 -31.44
CA GLY A 5 41.03 24.40 -30.90
C GLY A 5 40.12 25.14 -31.89
N GLN A 6 39.57 24.44 -32.89
CA GLN A 6 38.37 24.87 -33.60
C GLN A 6 37.61 23.65 -34.16
N LEU A 7 36.45 23.39 -33.55
CA LEU A 7 35.44 22.40 -33.96
C LEU A 7 34.54 23.00 -35.06
N PRO A 8 33.99 22.18 -35.98
CA PRO A 8 33.01 22.65 -36.95
C PRO A 8 31.56 22.51 -36.47
N VAL A 9 30.74 23.40 -37.03
CA VAL A 9 29.33 23.22 -37.44
C VAL A 9 28.26 23.00 -36.35
N THR A 10 27.46 24.05 -36.24
CA THR A 10 26.06 24.19 -35.83
C THR A 10 25.21 22.92 -35.89
N ALA A 11 24.71 22.49 -34.74
CA ALA A 11 23.50 21.68 -34.63
C ALA A 11 22.65 22.22 -33.46
N ARG A 12 21.59 22.95 -33.80
CA ARG A 12 20.43 23.11 -32.92
C ARG A 12 19.60 21.83 -33.08
N PRO A 13 19.12 21.26 -31.97
CA PRO A 13 17.68 21.32 -31.81
C PRO A 13 17.27 21.70 -30.39
N ASP A 14 16.23 22.51 -30.35
CA ASP A 14 15.38 22.76 -29.20
C ASP A 14 14.90 21.43 -28.61
N ARG A 15 15.17 21.20 -27.33
CA ARG A 15 14.46 20.19 -26.55
C ARG A 15 14.20 20.74 -25.17
N SER A 16 13.05 21.40 -25.06
CA SER A 16 12.34 21.56 -23.81
C SER A 16 12.25 20.21 -23.10
N GLY A 17 12.76 20.16 -21.87
CA GLY A 17 12.52 19.10 -20.91
C GLY A 17 12.22 19.76 -19.58
N PRO A 18 11.06 19.51 -18.95
CA PRO A 18 10.81 20.02 -17.62
C PRO A 18 11.76 19.33 -16.63
N VAL A 19 12.37 20.16 -15.78
CA VAL A 19 13.02 19.75 -14.54
C VAL A 19 11.99 19.01 -13.68
N PHE A 20 12.11 17.68 -13.57
CA PHE A 20 11.39 16.93 -12.54
C PHE A 20 12.03 17.23 -11.18
N SER A 21 11.56 18.31 -10.58
CA SER A 21 11.73 18.59 -9.16
C SER A 21 10.90 17.61 -8.34
N SER A 22 11.60 16.90 -7.44
CA SER A 22 11.14 16.52 -6.10
C SER A 22 9.72 15.98 -5.94
N ALA A 23 9.65 14.64 -5.86
CA ALA A 23 8.88 13.87 -4.88
C ALA A 23 7.72 14.59 -4.15
N HIS A 24 6.55 14.57 -4.78
CA HIS A 24 5.29 14.37 -4.08
C HIS A 24 4.46 13.43 -4.97
N PRO A 25 3.97 12.27 -4.48
CA PRO A 25 2.94 11.57 -5.24
C PRO A 25 1.71 12.47 -5.29
N ALA A 26 1.47 13.02 -6.47
CA ALA A 26 0.30 13.78 -6.81
C ALA A 26 -0.93 12.90 -6.58
N ILE A 27 -1.75 13.29 -5.61
CA ILE A 27 -3.16 12.93 -5.53
C ILE A 27 -3.88 13.53 -6.75
N VAL A 28 -3.78 12.86 -7.89
CA VAL A 28 -4.59 13.17 -9.07
C VAL A 28 -5.90 12.41 -8.93
N GLY A 29 -6.91 13.13 -8.45
CA GLY A 29 -8.30 12.78 -8.74
C GLY A 29 -8.63 13.33 -10.14
N GLU A 30 -8.92 12.44 -11.08
CA GLU A 30 -9.99 12.57 -12.07
C GLU A 30 -10.12 11.26 -12.85
N GLY A 31 -11.29 10.64 -12.73
CA GLY A 31 -11.61 9.33 -13.28
C GLY A 31 -12.89 8.77 -12.66
N ALA A 32 -14.02 9.38 -12.99
CA ALA A 32 -15.35 8.91 -12.62
C ALA A 32 -15.67 7.57 -13.32
N THR A 33 -15.34 6.47 -12.64
CA THR A 33 -15.96 5.15 -12.82
C THR A 33 -16.06 4.47 -11.46
N ASP A 34 -16.98 4.89 -10.60
CA ASP A 34 -17.41 4.17 -9.37
C ASP A 34 -16.29 3.44 -8.59
N ALA A 35 -15.09 4.01 -8.59
CA ALA A 35 -13.90 3.33 -8.13
C ALA A 35 -13.78 3.70 -6.66
N ILE A 36 -14.28 2.81 -5.80
CA ILE A 36 -14.13 2.96 -4.35
C ILE A 36 -12.65 3.17 -4.07
N ASP A 37 -12.28 4.41 -3.74
CA ASP A 37 -10.94 4.70 -3.28
C ASP A 37 -10.82 4.15 -1.85
N PRO A 38 -9.90 3.20 -1.61
CA PRO A 38 -9.84 2.48 -0.35
C PRO A 38 -9.43 3.38 0.81
N ALA A 39 -8.70 4.47 0.54
CA ALA A 39 -8.38 5.47 1.54
C ALA A 39 -9.67 6.22 1.96
N ASN A 40 -10.43 6.73 0.99
CA ASN A 40 -11.70 7.41 1.26
C ASN A 40 -12.72 6.50 1.95
N PHE A 41 -12.79 5.22 1.56
CA PHE A 41 -13.64 4.23 2.21
C PHE A 41 -13.26 4.06 3.67
N LEU A 42 -11.98 3.85 3.99
CA LEU A 42 -11.51 3.65 5.36
C LEU A 42 -11.62 4.90 6.24
N ILE A 43 -11.41 6.09 5.65
CA ILE A 43 -11.58 7.37 6.34
C ILE A 43 -13.06 7.59 6.69
N GLY A 44 -13.97 7.28 5.76
CA GLY A 44 -15.41 7.41 5.96
C GLY A 44 -16.06 6.27 6.75
N TYR A 45 -15.36 5.14 6.95
CA TYR A 45 -15.90 3.96 7.62
C TYR A 45 -16.02 4.16 9.13
N ILE A 46 -17.26 4.20 9.62
CA ILE A 46 -17.62 4.29 11.04
C ILE A 46 -17.82 2.87 11.58
N GLY A 47 -16.72 2.25 12.04
CA GLY A 47 -16.72 0.91 12.65
C GLY A 47 -15.34 0.54 13.18
N ASN A 48 -15.20 -0.65 13.78
CA ASN A 48 -13.89 -1.20 14.16
C ASN A 48 -13.34 -2.14 13.07
N LEU A 49 -12.07 -2.55 13.20
CA LEU A 49 -11.44 -3.46 12.25
C LEU A 49 -12.17 -4.81 12.17
N GLY A 50 -12.65 -5.34 13.29
CA GLY A 50 -13.43 -6.57 13.34
C GLY A 50 -14.70 -6.52 12.50
N ASP A 51 -15.45 -5.41 12.57
CA ASP A 51 -16.64 -5.18 11.74
C ASP A 51 -16.29 -5.10 10.25
N LEU A 52 -15.18 -4.45 9.92
CA LEU A 52 -14.69 -4.38 8.54
C LEU A 52 -14.34 -5.78 8.02
N ILE A 53 -13.62 -6.58 8.80
CA ILE A 53 -13.29 -7.96 8.43
C ILE A 53 -14.55 -8.80 8.28
N ALA A 54 -15.53 -8.65 9.18
CA ALA A 54 -16.80 -9.36 9.11
C ALA A 54 -17.63 -8.98 7.87
N ARG A 55 -17.56 -7.71 7.46
CA ARG A 55 -18.18 -7.20 6.22
C ARG A 55 -17.50 -7.75 4.97
N LEU A 56 -16.16 -7.70 4.91
CA LEU A 56 -15.39 -8.13 3.73
C LEU A 56 -15.33 -9.66 3.57
N GLN A 57 -15.60 -10.42 4.64
CA GLN A 57 -15.56 -11.88 4.68
C GLN A 57 -14.36 -12.49 3.94
N PRO A 58 -13.12 -12.18 4.38
CA PRO A 58 -11.93 -12.75 3.75
C PRO A 58 -11.96 -14.28 3.79
N ARG A 59 -11.54 -14.91 2.69
CA ARG A 59 -11.47 -16.37 2.52
C ARG A 59 -10.39 -17.01 3.38
N GLY A 60 -9.41 -16.23 3.81
CA GLY A 60 -8.32 -16.72 4.66
C GLY A 60 -7.63 -15.64 5.46
N PHE A 61 -6.81 -16.07 6.43
CA PHE A 61 -6.15 -15.15 7.36
C PHE A 61 -5.09 -14.26 6.70
N ALA A 62 -4.54 -14.66 5.55
CA ALA A 62 -3.64 -13.82 4.76
C ALA A 62 -4.32 -12.53 4.29
N GLU A 63 -5.59 -12.62 3.91
CA GLU A 63 -6.41 -11.47 3.50
C GLU A 63 -6.80 -10.63 4.72
N THR A 64 -7.10 -11.27 5.85
CA THR A 64 -7.28 -10.58 7.15
C THR A 64 -6.03 -9.77 7.56
N ILE A 65 -4.83 -10.32 7.33
CA ILE A 65 -3.55 -9.64 7.60
C ILE A 65 -3.38 -8.43 6.69
N LEU A 66 -3.72 -8.56 5.40
CA LEU A 66 -3.73 -7.44 4.47
C LEU A 66 -4.69 -6.33 4.93
N ILE A 67 -5.93 -6.67 5.29
CA ILE A 67 -6.93 -5.70 5.78
C ILE A 67 -6.39 -4.96 7.01
N ALA A 68 -5.76 -5.66 7.94
CA ALA A 68 -5.16 -5.05 9.13
C ALA A 68 -3.96 -4.14 8.79
N ALA A 69 -3.13 -4.53 7.82
CA ALA A 69 -2.01 -3.70 7.36
C ALA A 69 -2.50 -2.40 6.74
N ILE A 70 -3.49 -2.48 5.84
CA ILE A 70 -4.13 -1.32 5.22
C ILE A 70 -4.81 -0.47 6.30
N TRP A 71 -5.52 -1.08 7.25
CA TRP A 71 -6.16 -0.35 8.35
C TRP A 71 -5.16 0.52 9.12
N LEU A 72 -4.02 -0.07 9.55
CA LEU A 72 -2.97 0.68 10.24
C LEU A 72 -2.37 1.80 9.38
N HIS A 73 -2.26 1.57 8.07
CA HIS A 73 -1.74 2.58 7.15
C HIS A 73 -2.60 3.83 7.11
N TYR A 74 -3.93 3.68 6.97
CA TYR A 74 -4.84 4.83 6.83
C TYR A 74 -5.39 5.37 8.15
N ARG A 75 -5.71 4.52 9.14
CA ARG A 75 -6.27 4.97 10.42
C ARG A 75 -5.20 5.44 11.40
N ASP A 76 -4.05 4.77 11.42
CA ASP A 76 -2.95 5.10 12.35
C ASP A 76 -1.91 6.02 11.68
N GLY A 77 -2.02 6.28 10.37
CA GLY A 77 -1.14 7.16 9.61
C GLY A 77 0.28 6.62 9.42
N ARG A 78 0.47 5.30 9.53
CA ARG A 78 1.79 4.66 9.48
C ARG A 78 2.19 4.29 8.06
N SER A 79 3.34 4.77 7.58
CA SER A 79 3.85 4.40 6.25
C SER A 79 4.19 2.90 6.11
N PHE A 80 4.59 2.26 7.21
CA PHE A 80 4.90 0.83 7.28
C PHE A 80 4.39 0.25 8.61
N VAL A 81 4.14 -1.05 8.63
CA VAL A 81 3.57 -1.77 9.77
C VAL A 81 4.42 -2.99 10.10
N THR A 82 4.63 -3.26 11.38
CA THR A 82 5.38 -4.45 11.78
C THR A 82 4.45 -5.66 11.91
N ARG A 83 5.04 -6.86 11.87
CA ARG A 83 4.32 -8.10 12.16
C ARG A 83 3.68 -8.07 13.55
N ASP A 84 4.34 -7.46 14.55
CA ASP A 84 3.81 -7.37 15.90
C ASP A 84 2.64 -6.38 15.99
N ASP A 85 2.70 -5.24 15.29
CA ASP A 85 1.59 -4.29 15.22
C ASP A 85 0.32 -4.96 14.67
N ILE A 86 0.45 -5.68 13.55
CA ILE A 86 -0.65 -6.41 12.94
C ILE A 86 -1.19 -7.46 13.92
N ARG A 87 -0.29 -8.25 14.54
CA ARG A 87 -0.66 -9.27 15.51
C ARG A 87 -1.41 -8.68 16.71
N ARG A 88 -0.91 -7.57 17.25
CA ARG A 88 -1.47 -6.86 18.40
C ARG A 88 -2.83 -6.26 18.06
N LEU A 89 -2.98 -5.68 16.88
CA LEU A 89 -4.24 -5.12 16.39
C LEU A 89 -5.31 -6.20 16.22
N LEU A 90 -4.96 -7.33 15.58
CA LEU A 90 -5.88 -8.44 15.36
C LEU A 90 -6.31 -9.10 16.67
N ARG A 91 -5.41 -9.23 17.65
CA ARG A 91 -5.75 -9.75 19.00
C ARG A 91 -6.73 -8.90 19.79
N ARG A 92 -6.79 -7.60 19.50
CA ARG A 92 -7.70 -6.67 20.19
C ARG A 92 -9.14 -6.78 19.69
N GLN A 93 -9.38 -7.47 18.58
CA GLN A 93 -10.72 -7.60 18.02
C GLN A 93 -11.47 -8.73 18.74
N GLU A 94 -12.52 -8.39 19.49
CA GLU A 94 -13.28 -9.37 20.29
C GLU A 94 -13.91 -10.48 19.45
N HIS A 95 -14.33 -10.16 18.23
CA HIS A 95 -14.99 -11.11 17.32
C HIS A 95 -14.03 -11.86 16.39
N LEU A 96 -12.74 -11.53 16.41
CA LEU A 96 -11.76 -12.16 15.53
C LEU A 96 -11.04 -13.31 16.24
N ARG A 97 -11.26 -14.54 15.76
CA ARG A 97 -10.48 -15.69 16.24
C ARG A 97 -9.08 -15.67 15.64
N MET A 98 -8.08 -15.59 16.51
CA MET A 98 -6.66 -15.65 16.14
C MET A 98 -6.32 -17.00 15.46
N PRO A 99 -5.52 -17.01 14.38
CA PRO A 99 -5.17 -18.24 13.70
C PRO A 99 -4.15 -18.99 14.55
N LYS A 100 -4.24 -20.32 14.56
CA LYS A 100 -3.29 -21.18 15.30
C LYS A 100 -1.84 -20.97 14.85
N ASN A 101 -1.62 -20.65 13.57
CA ASN A 101 -0.30 -20.46 13.00
C ASN A 101 -0.17 -19.12 12.26
N PHE A 102 -0.29 -18.03 13.01
CA PHE A 102 -0.17 -16.66 12.49
C PHE A 102 1.06 -16.46 11.60
N GLY A 103 2.21 -17.04 11.95
CA GLY A 103 3.43 -16.92 11.15
C GLY A 103 3.28 -17.50 9.74
N ARG A 104 2.59 -18.64 9.60
CA ARG A 104 2.33 -19.27 8.30
C ARG A 104 1.40 -18.41 7.44
N ASP A 105 0.32 -17.90 8.02
CA ASP A 105 -0.65 -17.07 7.29
C ASP A 105 -0.05 -15.70 6.91
N PHE A 106 0.84 -15.17 7.76
CA PHE A 106 1.63 -13.97 7.46
C PHE A 106 2.58 -14.21 6.29
N HIS A 107 3.32 -15.32 6.30
CA HIS A 107 4.16 -15.70 5.17
C HIS A 107 3.32 -15.88 3.90
N THR A 108 2.13 -16.46 4.00
CA THR A 108 1.19 -16.60 2.88
C THR A 108 0.76 -15.24 2.31
N ALA A 109 0.55 -14.22 3.15
CA ALA A 109 0.24 -12.86 2.69
C ALA A 109 1.40 -12.25 1.89
N ILE A 110 2.65 -12.51 2.29
CA ILE A 110 3.84 -12.11 1.54
C ILE A 110 3.95 -12.90 0.22
N THR A 111 3.82 -14.23 0.25
CA THR A 111 3.91 -15.08 -0.95
C THR A 111 2.84 -14.75 -1.99
N ARG A 112 1.64 -14.37 -1.55
CA ARG A 112 0.57 -13.88 -2.44
C ARG A 112 0.80 -12.47 -2.97
N GLY A 113 1.84 -11.80 -2.49
CA GLY A 113 2.17 -10.43 -2.85
C GLY A 113 1.17 -9.42 -2.33
N TYR A 114 0.46 -9.69 -1.22
CA TYR A 114 -0.47 -8.72 -0.62
C TYR A 114 0.28 -7.66 0.20
N ILE A 115 1.32 -8.10 0.90
CA ILE A 115 2.22 -7.23 1.66
C ILE A 115 3.65 -7.53 1.24
N GLU A 116 4.50 -6.51 1.26
CA GLU A 116 5.93 -6.64 0.98
C GLU A 116 6.76 -6.02 2.11
N PRO A 117 7.96 -6.55 2.38
CA PRO A 117 8.90 -5.89 3.27
C PRO A 117 9.39 -4.59 2.61
N VAL A 118 9.31 -3.49 3.34
CA VAL A 118 9.72 -2.15 2.87
C VAL A 118 10.96 -1.64 3.60
N ASP A 119 11.20 -2.15 4.80
CA ASP A 119 12.27 -1.69 5.67
C ASP A 119 13.10 -2.87 6.20
N GLU A 120 14.40 -2.68 6.37
CA GLU A 120 15.32 -3.69 6.90
C GLU A 120 15.00 -4.06 8.37
N ASP A 121 14.34 -3.17 9.12
CA ASP A 121 13.88 -3.41 10.50
C ASP A 121 12.58 -4.24 10.59
N GLY A 122 12.13 -4.84 9.47
CA GLY A 122 10.97 -5.73 9.45
C GLY A 122 9.63 -4.99 9.34
N GLY A 123 9.66 -3.80 8.73
CA GLY A 123 8.47 -3.07 8.31
C GLY A 123 7.88 -3.67 7.03
N PHE A 124 6.55 -3.80 7.00
CA PHE A 124 5.79 -4.28 5.85
C PHE A 124 4.84 -3.19 5.37
N ALA A 125 4.56 -3.15 4.07
CA ALA A 125 3.49 -2.33 3.50
C ALA A 125 2.60 -3.15 2.57
N ALA A 126 1.38 -2.68 2.36
CA ALA A 126 0.49 -3.28 1.37
C ALA A 126 0.98 -2.93 -0.05
N THR A 127 1.04 -3.93 -0.91
CA THR A 127 1.46 -3.77 -2.31
C THR A 127 0.28 -3.26 -3.18
N GLY A 128 0.57 -2.89 -4.43
CA GLY A 128 -0.48 -2.62 -5.42
C GLY A 128 -1.50 -3.77 -5.60
N THR A 129 -1.04 -5.02 -5.53
CA THR A 129 -1.91 -6.22 -5.59
C THR A 129 -2.81 -6.33 -4.36
N GLY A 130 -2.26 -6.04 -3.17
CA GLY A 130 -3.04 -5.99 -1.93
C GLY A 130 -4.12 -4.91 -1.98
N TYR A 131 -3.78 -3.73 -2.46
CA TYR A 131 -4.73 -2.65 -2.67
C TYR A 131 -5.83 -3.00 -3.68
N GLN A 132 -5.47 -3.64 -4.79
CA GLN A 132 -6.43 -4.08 -5.79
C GLN A 132 -7.40 -5.11 -5.23
N TRP A 133 -6.91 -6.09 -4.47
CA TRP A 133 -7.77 -7.06 -3.77
C TRP A 133 -8.72 -6.38 -2.80
N PHE A 134 -8.23 -5.42 -1.99
CA PHE A 134 -9.05 -4.71 -1.01
C PHE A 134 -10.16 -3.89 -1.70
N ARG A 135 -9.84 -3.22 -2.81
CA ARG A 135 -10.83 -2.50 -3.63
C ARG A 135 -11.93 -3.44 -4.14
N ASP A 136 -11.57 -4.59 -4.73
CA ASP A 136 -12.55 -5.59 -5.18
C ASP A 136 -13.43 -6.10 -4.04
N ALA A 137 -12.84 -6.31 -2.86
CA ALA A 137 -13.58 -6.74 -1.67
C ALA A 137 -14.56 -5.67 -1.16
N CYS A 138 -14.25 -4.38 -1.32
CA CYS A 138 -15.12 -3.27 -0.90
C CYS A 138 -16.31 -3.01 -1.82
N ILE A 139 -16.22 -3.37 -3.11
CA ILE A 139 -17.27 -3.15 -4.14
C ILE A 139 -18.41 -4.19 -4.05
N LYS A 140 -18.19 -5.31 -3.36
CA LYS A 140 -19.23 -6.32 -3.09
C LYS A 140 -20.31 -5.82 -2.12
#